data_AF-A0A950LEY8-F1
#
_entry.id   AF-A0A950LEY8-F1
#
_cell.length_a   1.000
_cell.length_b   1.000
_cell.length_c   1.000
_cell.angle_alpha   90.00
_cell.angle_beta   90.00
_cell.angle_gamma   90.00
#
_symmetry.space_group_name_H-M   'P 1'
#
loop_
_entity.id
_entity.type
_entity.pdbx_description
1 polymer ?
#
loop_
_entity_poly.entity_id
_entity_poly.type
_entity_poly.pdbx_seq_one_letter_code
_entity_poly.pdbx_strand_id
1 'polypeptide(L)'
;GTASAAVVEYVRALRELALESVHGNRANADRLTAAQSGRALELMNQGLIWLADNLRISYGEGGLLDLARLVMRASCVYQLRVMGQEPSPLDPGLKLSLKWPRWYPLSADDRQRDAQTLATLAAAGQISRETAVKSIADTYDIEDVPAELARISAECKSSRKT
;
A
#
# COMPACT_ATOMS: atom_id res chain seq x y z
N GLY A 1 17.60 32.42 34.63
CA GLY A 1 17.17 31.58 33.50
C GLY A 1 17.08 32.49 32.31
N THR A 2 18.08 32.41 31.45
CA THR A 2 18.67 33.55 30.73
C THR A 2 18.14 33.62 29.31
N ALA A 3 18.17 34.79 28.66
CA ALA A 3 17.66 35.03 27.31
C ALA A 3 18.05 33.96 26.25
N SER A 4 19.17 33.26 26.47
CA SER A 4 19.57 32.09 25.68
C SER A 4 18.53 30.96 25.65
N ALA A 5 17.83 30.69 26.76
CA ALA A 5 16.77 29.67 26.80
C ALA A 5 15.57 30.06 25.93
N ALA A 6 15.16 31.34 25.97
CA ALA A 6 14.07 31.85 25.14
C ALA A 6 14.41 31.81 23.64
N VAL A 7 15.66 32.11 23.28
CA VAL A 7 16.12 32.00 21.87
C VAL A 7 16.11 30.53 21.41
N VAL A 8 16.55 29.60 22.26
CA VAL A 8 16.51 28.16 21.94
C VAL A 8 15.08 27.67 21.75
N GLU A 9 14.14 28.09 22.60
CA GLU A 9 12.72 27.76 22.45
C GLU A 9 12.12 28.37 21.18
N TYR A 10 12.43 29.62 20.86
CA TYR A 10 11.97 30.28 19.64
C TYR A 10 12.46 29.56 18.37
N VAL A 11 13.74 29.18 18.32
CA VAL A 11 14.30 28.43 17.18
C VAL A 11 13.66 27.04 17.05
N ARG A 12 13.33 26.37 18.17
CA ARG A 12 12.58 25.10 18.14
C ARG A 12 11.18 25.29 17.57
N ALA A 13 10.46 26.32 17.99
CA ALA A 13 9.12 26.64 17.48
C ALA A 13 9.14 26.99 15.98
N LEU A 14 10.12 27.78 15.53
CA LEU A 14 10.31 28.08 14.11
C LEU A 14 10.59 26.82 13.28
N ARG A 15 11.41 25.90 13.79
CA ARG A 15 11.66 24.61 13.13
C ARG A 15 10.38 23.80 13.00
N GLU A 16 9.55 23.76 14.06
CA GLU A 16 8.28 23.05 14.02
C GLU A 16 7.36 23.65 12.95
N LEU A 17 7.16 24.97 12.93
CA LEU A 17 6.38 25.69 11.90
C LEU A 17 6.88 25.43 10.48
N ALA A 18 8.20 25.46 10.27
CA ALA A 18 8.80 25.17 8.97
C ALA A 18 8.52 23.72 8.54
N LEU A 19 8.66 22.75 9.44
CA LEU A 19 8.33 21.34 9.16
C LEU A 19 6.84 21.14 8.88
N GLU A 20 5.95 21.90 9.51
CA GLU A 20 4.52 21.88 9.16
C GLU A 20 4.30 22.33 7.72
N SER A 21 4.92 23.45 7.30
CA SER A 21 4.72 24.03 5.97
C SER A 21 5.26 23.15 4.83
N VAL A 22 6.36 22.44 5.06
CA VAL A 22 7.03 21.59 4.06
C VAL A 22 6.51 20.14 4.09
N HIS A 23 5.58 19.83 5.00
CA HIS A 23 5.12 18.45 5.25
C HIS A 23 6.27 17.51 5.63
N GLY A 24 7.28 18.05 6.31
CA GLY A 24 8.46 17.30 6.76
C GLY A 24 8.14 16.38 7.95
N ASN A 25 8.96 15.36 8.16
CA ASN A 25 8.78 14.46 9.29
C ASN A 25 9.04 15.19 10.62
N ARG A 26 8.05 15.16 11.51
CA ARG A 26 8.15 15.72 12.87
C ARG A 26 8.63 14.70 13.89
N ALA A 27 8.80 13.44 13.50
CA ALA A 27 9.26 12.39 14.39
C ALA A 27 10.68 12.71 14.88
N ASN A 28 10.84 12.86 16.20
CA ASN A 28 12.14 12.84 16.84
C ASN A 28 12.56 11.38 17.00
N ALA A 29 13.66 10.99 16.34
CA ALA A 29 14.19 9.63 16.37
C ALA A 29 14.47 9.13 17.80
N ASP A 30 14.85 10.02 18.71
CA ASP A 30 15.18 9.71 20.11
C ASP A 30 13.98 9.27 20.97
N ARG A 31 12.74 9.43 20.50
CA ARG A 31 11.53 8.95 21.21
C ARG A 31 10.98 7.62 20.67
N LEU A 32 11.65 6.99 19.70
CA LEU A 32 11.22 5.72 19.11
C LEU A 32 11.78 4.53 19.91
N THR A 33 11.15 4.18 21.03
CA THR A 33 11.58 3.07 21.90
C THR A 33 10.78 1.78 21.75
N ALA A 34 9.84 1.66 20.80
CA ALA A 34 9.07 0.44 20.60
C ALA A 34 8.71 0.17 19.13
N ALA A 35 8.55 -1.11 18.78
CA ALA A 35 7.95 -1.54 17.52
C ALA A 35 6.52 -0.98 17.43
N GLN A 36 6.35 0.07 16.64
CA GLN A 36 5.05 0.68 16.38
C GLN A 36 4.32 -0.14 15.31
N SER A 37 2.99 -0.27 15.45
CA SER A 37 2.15 -0.89 14.43
C SER A 37 2.27 -0.13 13.10
N GLY A 38 1.96 -0.79 11.98
CA GLY A 38 2.00 -0.13 10.66
C GLY A 38 1.09 1.10 10.63
N ARG A 39 -0.06 1.01 11.28
CA ARG A 39 -1.01 2.11 11.51
C ARG A 39 -0.40 3.28 12.30
N ALA A 40 0.38 3.00 13.34
CA ALA A 40 1.02 4.05 14.14
C ALA A 40 2.14 4.76 13.36
N LEU A 41 2.88 4.02 12.53
CA LEU A 41 3.86 4.61 11.60
C LEU A 41 3.20 5.46 10.51
N GLU A 42 2.03 5.06 10.01
CA GLU A 42 1.23 5.89 9.09
C GLU A 42 0.80 7.19 9.76
N LEU A 43 0.27 7.14 10.99
CA LEU A 43 -0.13 8.33 11.75
C LEU A 43 1.05 9.27 11.99
N MET A 44 2.22 8.73 12.33
CA MET A 44 3.42 9.51 12.59
C MET A 44 3.93 10.22 11.33
N ASN A 45 3.84 9.56 10.17
CA ASN A 45 4.40 10.05 8.91
C ASN A 45 3.33 10.62 7.97
N GLN A 46 2.16 11.03 8.47
CA GLN A 46 1.06 11.54 7.63
C GLN A 46 1.46 12.69 6.70
N GLY A 47 2.30 13.62 7.17
CA GLY A 47 2.80 14.72 6.33
C GLY A 47 3.59 14.22 5.12
N LEU A 48 4.50 13.26 5.33
CA LEU A 48 5.27 12.67 4.25
C LEU A 48 4.40 11.83 3.31
N ILE A 49 3.44 11.08 3.85
CA ILE A 49 2.47 10.33 3.06
C ILE A 49 1.68 11.26 2.16
N TRP A 50 1.20 12.40 2.68
CA TRP A 50 0.46 13.38 1.90
C TRP A 50 1.29 13.95 0.76
N LEU A 51 2.54 14.33 1.04
CA LEU A 51 3.47 14.78 -0.01
C LEU A 51 3.67 13.70 -1.06
N ALA A 52 3.89 12.46 -0.63
CA ALA A 52 4.14 11.35 -1.54
C ALA A 52 2.90 10.95 -2.36
N ASP A 53 1.69 11.09 -1.83
CA ASP A 53 0.45 10.87 -2.57
C ASP A 53 0.23 11.95 -3.65
N ASN A 54 0.59 13.20 -3.37
CA ASN A 54 0.60 14.25 -4.41
C ASN A 54 1.59 13.93 -5.54
N LEU A 55 2.75 13.35 -5.19
CA LEU A 55 3.73 12.89 -6.18
C LEU A 55 3.20 11.67 -6.96
N ARG A 56 2.43 10.76 -6.35
CA ARG A 56 1.80 9.62 -7.06
C ARG A 56 0.86 10.07 -8.17
N ILE A 57 0.10 11.14 -7.97
CA ILE A 57 -0.77 11.69 -9.02
C ILE A 57 0.09 12.22 -10.16
N SER A 58 1.07 13.07 -9.84
CA SER A 58 1.90 13.76 -10.82
C SER A 58 2.76 12.79 -11.65
N TYR A 59 3.45 11.86 -10.98
CA TYR A 59 4.34 10.90 -11.64
C TYR A 59 3.62 9.64 -12.12
N GLY A 60 2.53 9.24 -11.48
CA GLY A 60 1.78 8.04 -11.84
C GLY A 60 0.95 8.26 -13.09
N GLU A 61 -0.05 9.14 -13.00
CA GLU A 61 -1.00 9.38 -14.09
C GLU A 61 -0.38 10.17 -15.23
N GLY A 62 0.36 11.24 -14.92
CA GLY A 62 0.96 12.13 -15.92
C GLY A 62 2.35 11.70 -16.44
N GLY A 63 2.90 10.59 -15.93
CA GLY A 63 4.26 10.16 -16.27
C GLY A 63 4.35 8.69 -16.62
N LEU A 64 4.29 7.84 -15.59
CA LEU A 64 4.55 6.41 -15.70
C LEU A 64 3.52 5.71 -16.59
N LEU A 65 2.24 6.05 -16.44
CA LEU A 65 1.16 5.51 -17.28
C LEU A 65 1.31 5.92 -18.74
N ASP A 66 1.67 7.16 -19.00
CA ASP A 66 1.85 7.67 -20.37
C ASP A 66 3.08 7.07 -21.05
N LEU A 67 4.17 6.86 -20.30
CA LEU A 67 5.32 6.10 -20.77
C LEU A 67 4.96 4.65 -21.06
N ALA A 68 4.22 3.98 -20.18
CA ALA A 68 3.78 2.60 -20.40
C ALA A 68 2.91 2.49 -21.66
N ARG A 69 1.96 3.42 -21.87
CA ARG A 69 1.14 3.50 -23.10
C ARG A 69 1.99 3.77 -24.34
N LEU A 70 3.02 4.59 -24.23
CA LEU A 70 3.96 4.84 -25.33
C LEU A 70 4.73 3.57 -25.69
N VAL A 71 5.22 2.83 -24.70
CA VAL A 71 5.89 1.54 -24.91
C VAL A 71 4.95 0.53 -25.56
N MET A 72 3.68 0.44 -25.13
CA MET A 72 2.70 -0.43 -25.79
C MET A 72 2.49 -0.06 -27.26
N ARG A 73 2.33 1.23 -27.57
CA ARG A 73 2.20 1.68 -28.98
C ARG A 73 3.46 1.40 -29.78
N ALA A 74 4.64 1.59 -29.21
CA ALA A 74 5.91 1.28 -29.86
C ALA A 74 6.05 -0.22 -30.15
N SER A 75 5.54 -1.09 -29.26
CA SER A 75 5.55 -2.55 -29.46
C SER A 75 4.75 -3.02 -30.67
N CYS A 76 3.76 -2.24 -31.12
CA CYS A 76 2.99 -2.55 -32.33
C CYS A 76 3.76 -2.20 -33.62
N VAL A 77 4.73 -1.29 -33.55
CA VAL A 77 5.48 -0.80 -34.72
C VAL A 77 6.85 -1.47 -34.82
N TYR A 78 7.49 -1.72 -33.67
CA TYR A 78 8.84 -2.26 -33.58
C TYR A 78 8.84 -3.62 -32.87
N GLN A 79 9.64 -4.57 -33.37
CA GLN A 79 9.93 -5.78 -32.62
C GLN A 79 10.77 -5.43 -31.39
N LEU A 80 10.12 -5.40 -30.23
CA LEU A 80 10.80 -5.22 -28.95
C LEU A 80 11.49 -6.52 -28.56
N ARG A 81 12.73 -6.42 -28.09
CA ARG A 81 13.43 -7.52 -27.41
C ARG A 81 13.65 -7.10 -25.97
N VAL A 82 13.01 -7.80 -25.04
CA VAL A 82 13.17 -7.58 -23.61
C VAL A 82 14.05 -8.70 -23.07
N MET A 83 15.25 -8.36 -22.59
CA MET A 83 16.19 -9.33 -22.04
C MET A 83 16.49 -10.52 -22.98
N GLY A 84 16.51 -10.26 -24.29
CA GLY A 84 16.77 -11.28 -25.32
C GLY A 84 15.56 -12.13 -25.73
N GLN A 85 14.38 -11.92 -25.13
CA GLN A 85 13.14 -12.59 -25.52
C GLN A 85 12.18 -11.62 -26.21
N GLU A 86 11.44 -12.13 -27.19
CA GLU A 86 10.34 -11.40 -27.81
C GLU A 86 9.14 -11.47 -26.87
N PRO A 87 8.66 -10.33 -26.33
CA PRO A 87 7.50 -10.33 -25.47
C PRO A 87 6.26 -10.74 -26.27
N SER A 88 5.30 -11.37 -25.59
CA SER A 88 3.99 -11.66 -26.19
C SER A 88 3.35 -10.36 -26.71
N PRO A 89 2.55 -10.41 -27.79
CA PRO A 89 1.90 -9.24 -28.34
C PRO A 89 1.09 -8.51 -27.25
N LEU A 90 1.44 -7.25 -26.99
CA LEU A 90 0.72 -6.43 -26.03
C LEU A 90 -0.45 -5.74 -26.76
N ASP A 91 -1.66 -5.84 -26.21
CA ASP A 91 -2.82 -5.14 -26.74
C ASP A 91 -2.74 -3.64 -26.39
N PRO A 92 -2.59 -2.74 -27.39
CA PRO A 92 -2.53 -1.30 -27.15
C PRO A 92 -3.85 -0.72 -26.61
N GLY A 93 -4.97 -1.43 -26.77
CA GLY A 93 -6.29 -1.04 -26.26
C GLY A 93 -6.52 -1.35 -24.78
N LEU A 94 -5.59 -2.05 -24.13
CA LEU A 94 -5.75 -2.47 -22.74
C LEU A 94 -5.74 -1.25 -21.81
N LYS A 95 -6.73 -1.18 -20.90
CA LYS A 95 -6.79 -0.15 -19.86
C LYS A 95 -5.72 -0.44 -18.81
N LEU A 96 -4.64 0.33 -18.83
CA LEU A 96 -3.61 0.29 -17.80
C LEU A 96 -4.01 1.14 -16.60
N SER A 97 -3.79 0.60 -15.40
CA SER A 97 -3.95 1.30 -14.13
C SER A 97 -2.77 0.97 -13.21
N LEU A 98 -2.31 1.95 -12.44
CA LEU A 98 -1.30 1.72 -11.41
C LEU A 98 -1.97 1.33 -10.11
N LYS A 99 -1.50 0.23 -9.51
CA LYS A 99 -1.90 -0.17 -8.15
C LYS A 99 -0.76 0.18 -7.20
N TRP A 100 -0.99 1.17 -6.35
CA TRP A 100 -0.03 1.56 -5.32
C TRP A 100 -0.28 0.75 -4.04
N PRO A 101 0.74 0.06 -3.49
CA PRO A 101 0.59 -0.65 -2.23
C PRO A 101 0.50 0.33 -1.05
N ARG A 102 0.14 -0.20 0.12
CA ARG A 102 0.17 0.54 1.39
C ARG A 102 1.59 1.05 1.68
N TRP A 103 1.69 2.23 2.31
CA TRP A 103 2.97 2.84 2.64
C TRP A 103 3.79 2.05 3.67
N TYR A 104 3.10 1.42 4.62
CA TYR A 104 3.72 0.57 5.63
C TYR A 104 3.07 -0.81 5.66
N PRO A 105 3.87 -1.88 5.83
CA PRO A 105 3.32 -3.22 6.01
C PRO A 105 2.56 -3.31 7.34
N LEU A 106 1.46 -4.08 7.33
CA LEU A 106 0.74 -4.41 8.56
C LEU A 106 1.64 -5.23 9.48
N SER A 107 1.67 -4.85 10.76
CA SER A 107 2.33 -5.69 11.78
C SER A 107 1.60 -7.04 11.92
N ALA A 108 2.24 -8.02 12.55
CA ALA A 108 1.60 -9.32 12.81
C ALA A 108 0.31 -9.14 13.66
N ASP A 109 0.35 -8.25 14.64
CA ASP A 109 -0.79 -7.91 15.48
C ASP A 109 -1.94 -7.26 14.70
N ASP A 110 -1.62 -6.35 13.76
CA ASP A 110 -2.64 -5.72 12.91
C ASP A 110 -3.32 -6.79 12.02
N ARG A 111 -2.53 -7.71 11.44
CA ARG A 111 -3.07 -8.82 10.64
C ARG A 111 -3.97 -9.74 11.45
N GLN A 112 -3.61 -10.05 12.69
CA GLN A 112 -4.43 -10.87 13.57
C GLN A 112 -5.78 -10.18 13.88
N ARG A 113 -5.77 -8.87 14.16
CA ARG A 113 -7.00 -8.11 14.42
C ARG A 113 -7.91 -8.03 13.19
N ASP A 114 -7.33 -7.84 12.00
CA ASP A 114 -8.07 -7.82 10.75
C ASP A 114 -8.74 -9.18 10.49
N ALA A 115 -8.00 -10.28 10.64
CA ALA A 115 -8.53 -11.64 10.49
C ALA A 115 -9.66 -11.93 11.49
N GLN A 116 -9.50 -11.53 12.76
CA GLN A 116 -10.53 -11.70 13.78
C GLN A 116 -11.80 -10.90 13.46
N THR A 117 -11.64 -9.68 12.95
CA THR A 117 -12.77 -8.81 12.56
C THR A 117 -13.53 -9.42 11.39
N LEU A 118 -12.82 -9.88 10.36
CA LEU A 118 -13.42 -10.53 9.20
C LEU A 118 -14.14 -11.82 9.56
N ALA A 119 -13.55 -12.65 10.43
CA ALA A 119 -14.19 -13.86 10.93
C ALA A 119 -15.49 -13.54 11.68
N THR A 120 -15.48 -12.49 12.50
CA THR A 120 -16.65 -12.05 13.27
C THR A 120 -17.76 -11.52 12.36
N LEU A 121 -17.42 -10.67 11.39
CA LEU A 121 -18.39 -10.12 10.42
C LEU A 121 -18.98 -11.21 9.51
N ALA A 122 -18.17 -12.18 9.11
CA ALA A 122 -18.64 -13.33 8.33
C ALA A 122 -19.55 -14.26 9.16
N ALA A 123 -19.22 -14.50 10.42
CA ALA A 123 -20.05 -15.28 11.34
C ALA A 123 -21.39 -14.58 11.65
N ALA A 124 -21.39 -13.25 11.75
CA ALA A 124 -22.59 -12.44 11.94
C ALA A 124 -23.43 -12.26 10.65
N GLY A 125 -22.99 -12.83 9.52
CA GLY A 125 -23.69 -12.74 8.23
C GLY A 125 -23.68 -11.35 7.59
N GLN A 126 -22.83 -10.43 8.06
CA GLN A 126 -22.74 -9.07 7.54
C GLN A 126 -21.91 -8.96 6.26
N ILE A 127 -20.99 -9.91 6.04
CA ILE A 127 -20.18 -10.00 4.82
C ILE A 127 -20.16 -11.43 4.27
N SER A 128 -20.02 -11.58 2.95
CA SER A 128 -19.81 -12.88 2.33
C SER A 128 -18.39 -13.38 2.54
N ARG A 129 -18.19 -14.70 2.53
CA ARG A 129 -16.85 -15.32 2.58
C ARG A 129 -15.96 -14.87 1.42
N GLU A 130 -16.55 -14.66 0.25
CA GLU A 130 -15.85 -14.12 -0.91
C GLU A 130 -15.30 -12.71 -0.65
N THR A 131 -16.12 -11.84 -0.05
CA THR A 131 -15.69 -10.48 0.30
C THR A 131 -14.58 -10.50 1.35
N ALA A 132 -14.66 -11.42 2.32
CA ALA A 132 -13.62 -11.60 3.33
C ALA A 132 -12.30 -12.07 2.70
N VAL A 133 -12.31 -13.08 1.82
CA VAL A 133 -11.09 -13.56 1.13
C VAL A 133 -10.52 -12.49 0.21
N LYS A 134 -11.37 -11.77 -0.53
CA LYS A 134 -10.95 -10.65 -1.37
C LYS A 134 -10.26 -9.54 -0.57
N SER A 135 -10.70 -9.28 0.66
CA SER A 135 -10.11 -8.23 1.51
C SER A 135 -8.69 -8.55 2.01
N ILE A 136 -8.34 -9.83 2.13
CA ILE A 136 -7.00 -10.28 2.54
C ILE A 136 -6.12 -10.70 1.36
N ALA A 137 -6.69 -10.87 0.17
CA ALA A 137 -5.99 -11.35 -1.03
C ALA A 137 -4.72 -10.55 -1.34
N ASP A 138 -4.80 -9.21 -1.26
CA ASP A 138 -3.68 -8.32 -1.49
C ASP A 138 -2.54 -8.46 -0.45
N THR A 139 -2.85 -8.95 0.75
CA THR A 139 -1.85 -9.12 1.82
C THR A 139 -1.12 -10.46 1.72
N TYR A 140 -1.77 -11.47 1.16
CA TYR A 140 -1.25 -12.83 1.01
C TYR A 140 -0.87 -13.18 -0.44
N ASP A 141 -0.84 -12.17 -1.33
CA ASP A 141 -0.50 -12.32 -2.75
C ASP A 141 -1.37 -13.37 -3.46
N ILE A 142 -2.67 -13.35 -3.17
CA ILE A 142 -3.65 -14.24 -3.78
C ILE A 142 -4.11 -13.60 -5.09
N GLU A 143 -3.53 -14.04 -6.21
CA GLU A 143 -3.85 -13.53 -7.55
C GLU A 143 -5.30 -13.86 -7.98
N ASP A 144 -5.80 -15.03 -7.61
CA ASP A 144 -7.11 -15.56 -8.01
C ASP A 144 -7.99 -15.95 -6.81
N VAL A 145 -8.88 -15.02 -6.43
CA VAL A 145 -9.85 -15.18 -5.34
C VAL A 145 -10.85 -16.33 -5.58
N PRO A 146 -11.51 -16.46 -6.76
CA PRO A 146 -12.42 -17.58 -6.99
C PRO A 146 -11.72 -18.94 -7.00
N ALA A 147 -10.50 -19.05 -7.53
CA ALA A 147 -9.73 -20.30 -7.44
C ALA A 147 -9.41 -20.68 -5.99
N GLU A 148 -9.09 -19.69 -5.15
CA GLU A 148 -8.82 -19.93 -3.73
C GLU A 148 -10.05 -20.41 -2.96
N LEU A 149 -11.22 -19.81 -3.21
CA LEU A 149 -12.48 -20.27 -2.62
C LEU A 149 -12.82 -21.71 -3.03
N ALA A 150 -12.52 -22.10 -4.26
CA ALA A 150 -12.69 -23.46 -4.73
C ALA A 150 -11.81 -24.45 -3.95
N ARG A 151 -10.52 -24.10 -3.72
CA ARG A 151 -9.59 -24.89 -2.89
C ARG A 151 -10.12 -25.05 -1.46
N ILE A 152 -10.51 -23.96 -0.81
CA ILE A 152 -11.08 -23.97 0.55
C ILE A 152 -12.33 -24.87 0.63
N SER A 153 -13.20 -24.82 -0.38
CA SER A 153 -14.41 -25.64 -0.43
C SER A 153 -14.11 -27.14 -0.59
N ALA A 154 -13.05 -27.47 -1.33
CA ALA A 154 -12.59 -28.85 -1.52
C ALA A 154 -11.98 -29.42 -0.23
N GLU A 155 -11.19 -28.62 0.49
CA GLU A 155 -10.63 -29.00 1.80
C GLU A 155 -11.73 -29.22 2.85
N CYS A 156 -12.74 -28.34 2.93
CA CYS A 156 -13.90 -28.53 3.82
C CYS A 156 -14.69 -29.82 3.53
N LYS A 157 -14.73 -30.28 2.27
CA LYS A 157 -15.39 -31.54 1.90
C LYS A 157 -14.52 -32.75 2.24
N SER A 158 -13.20 -32.61 2.18
CA SER A 158 -12.23 -33.64 2.57
C SER A 158 -12.23 -33.87 4.09
N SER A 159 -12.23 -32.81 4.89
CA SER A 159 -12.21 -32.91 6.36
C SER A 159 -13.50 -33.44 6.98
N ARG A 160 -14.63 -33.40 6.26
CA ARG A 160 -15.92 -33.99 6.67
C ARG A 160 -16.07 -35.47 6.34
N LYS A 161 -15.18 -36.05 5.54
CA LYS A 161 -15.23 -37.46 5.11
C LYS A 161 -14.39 -38.40 5.99
N THR A 162 -13.60 -37.85 6.90
CA THR A 162 -12.93 -38.53 8.02
C THR A 162 -13.70 -38.29 9.30
#